data_AF-A0A974AQI0-F1
#
_entry.id   AF-A0A974AQI0-F1
#
_cell.length_a   1.000
_cell.length_b   1.000
_cell.length_c   1.000
_cell.angle_alpha   90.00
_cell.angle_beta   90.00
_cell.angle_gamma   90.00
#
_symmetry.space_group_name_H-M   'P 1'
#
loop_
_entity.id
_entity.type
_entity.pdbx_description
1 polymer ?
#
loop_
_entity_poly.entity_id
_entity_poly.type
_entity_poly.pdbx_seq_one_letter_code
_entity_poly.pdbx_strand_id
1 'polypeptide(L)'
;MKRTPRRRQGLFGWGRVLVCFGPALLAACGPAEEVRAPDPRPVRTVTVAKREAGESVVLTGSVAAQDVAALGFRIGGRVKERPVNVGDRVRPGQVIARLEPQNETNALRSAQAGLAAAQAQLTQARNHFERQETLLAQGWTTRALFDQAQKERDTAQARVDSAEAQLKSANDLLDFTELVADAEGIVTAVGAEPGEVVQAGQAIVRLARQGGRDAVFDVPAQVLRAAPGNTVITVSLTDDPGVTATGRVREIAPQADPVTRTFEVKVGLSEPPETMRLGATVTGRLRMDAQPVMEIPATALTRSDRQPAVWVVDPASSTVALRNVDVVRFDPAKVAVAGGIDVGEIVVTAGVQALHPGQKVRLIGARP
;
A
#
# COMPACT_ATOMS: atom_id res chain seq x y z
N MET A 1 -3.24 54.98 32.77
CA MET A 1 -3.37 55.01 34.25
C MET A 1 -2.34 54.03 34.83
N LYS A 2 -1.09 54.43 35.12
CA LYS A 2 -0.61 55.07 36.36
C LYS A 2 -1.25 54.48 37.62
N ARG A 3 -0.48 53.64 38.36
CA ARG A 3 -0.08 53.85 39.78
C ARG A 3 0.48 52.56 40.42
N THR A 4 1.81 52.51 40.59
CA THR A 4 2.45 52.08 41.85
C THR A 4 2.19 53.15 42.93
N PRO A 5 2.12 52.83 44.25
CA PRO A 5 3.31 52.76 45.12
C PRO A 5 3.19 51.68 46.26
N ARG A 6 4.26 51.05 46.76
CA ARG A 6 5.33 51.47 47.72
C ARG A 6 4.85 51.61 49.19
N ARG A 7 5.71 51.09 50.11
CA ARG A 7 5.79 51.21 51.60
C ARG A 7 5.15 50.04 52.38
N ARG A 8 5.74 49.46 53.45
CA ARG A 8 6.60 49.95 54.57
C ARG A 8 7.41 48.73 55.13
N GLN A 9 8.72 48.84 55.34
CA GLN A 9 9.43 49.20 56.60
C GLN A 9 9.25 48.23 57.78
N GLY A 10 10.38 47.72 58.29
CA GLY A 10 10.48 47.02 59.57
C GLY A 10 11.86 46.41 59.82
N LEU A 11 12.91 47.25 59.93
CA LEU A 11 14.16 46.90 60.61
C LEU A 11 13.90 46.78 62.11
N PHE A 12 14.43 45.75 62.78
CA PHE A 12 14.84 45.70 64.19
C PHE A 12 15.41 44.27 64.39
N GLY A 13 16.56 44.00 64.98
CA GLY A 13 17.58 44.76 65.69
C GLY A 13 18.45 43.71 66.39
N TRP A 14 19.76 43.81 66.27
CA TRP A 14 20.73 42.96 66.97
C TRP A 14 20.60 43.10 68.49
N GLY A 15 20.75 41.99 69.21
CA GLY A 15 20.99 41.97 70.65
C GLY A 15 21.78 40.73 71.06
N ARG A 16 23.11 40.88 71.18
CA ARG A 16 24.02 39.92 71.82
C ARG A 16 24.17 40.32 73.30
N VAL A 17 23.87 39.40 74.23
CA VAL A 17 24.36 39.31 75.62
C VAL A 17 24.14 37.83 75.99
N LEU A 18 25.09 36.88 76.01
CA LEU A 18 26.35 36.67 76.75
C LEU A 18 26.21 36.64 78.30
N VAL A 19 26.55 35.45 78.87
CA VAL A 19 27.04 35.18 80.25
C VAL A 19 25.91 34.93 81.29
N CYS A 20 25.84 33.88 82.13
CA CYS A 20 26.85 32.99 82.72
C CYS A 20 26.23 31.72 83.38
N PHE A 21 27.11 30.76 83.71
CA PHE A 21 27.11 29.87 84.88
C PHE A 21 26.34 28.52 84.87
N GLY A 22 27.11 27.43 84.96
CA GLY A 22 26.69 26.15 85.56
C GLY A 22 27.29 24.89 84.93
N PRO A 23 28.37 24.30 85.48
CA PRO A 23 28.97 23.07 84.97
C PRO A 23 28.26 21.85 85.55
N ALA A 24 27.73 20.97 84.69
CA ALA A 24 27.30 19.63 85.06
C ALA A 24 28.11 18.62 84.26
N LEU A 25 29.12 18.08 84.94
CA LEU A 25 29.81 16.85 84.59
C LEU A 25 28.76 15.73 84.40
N LEU A 26 28.72 15.13 83.22
CA LEU A 26 28.39 13.71 83.06
C LEU A 26 29.16 13.19 81.86
N ALA A 27 30.24 12.49 82.19
CA ALA A 27 30.93 11.58 81.30
C ALA A 27 29.95 10.51 80.83
N ALA A 28 29.72 10.44 79.51
CA ALA A 28 29.18 9.26 78.87
C ALA A 28 30.07 8.97 77.66
N CYS A 29 31.13 8.19 77.90
CA CYS A 29 31.85 7.47 76.86
C CYS A 29 30.87 6.50 76.18
N GLY A 30 30.34 6.90 75.02
CA GLY A 30 29.73 5.95 74.09
C GLY A 30 30.83 5.21 73.32
N PRO A 31 30.75 3.89 73.17
CA PRO A 31 31.75 3.12 72.43
C PRO A 31 31.73 3.52 70.94
N ALA A 32 32.92 3.54 70.34
CA ALA A 32 33.10 3.71 68.91
C ALA A 32 32.28 2.66 68.17
N GLU A 33 31.35 3.14 67.34
CA GLU A 33 30.52 2.31 66.47
C GLU A 33 31.44 1.68 65.42
N GLU A 34 31.79 0.42 65.62
CA GLU A 34 32.37 -0.43 64.57
C GLU A 34 31.47 -0.32 63.33
N VAL A 35 32.02 0.21 62.24
CA VAL A 35 31.37 0.18 60.92
C VAL A 35 31.29 -1.29 60.51
N ARG A 36 30.24 -1.97 60.97
CA ARG A 36 29.92 -3.35 60.61
C ARG A 36 29.73 -3.36 59.10
N ALA A 37 30.55 -4.13 58.39
CA ALA A 37 30.41 -4.31 56.96
C ALA A 37 28.94 -4.70 56.69
N PRO A 38 28.19 -3.93 55.88
CA PRO A 38 26.76 -4.14 55.75
C PRO A 38 26.50 -5.56 55.21
N ASP A 39 25.59 -6.28 55.85
CA ASP A 39 25.19 -7.61 55.42
C ASP A 39 24.81 -7.59 53.92
N PRO A 40 25.23 -8.60 53.12
CA PRO A 40 25.01 -8.61 51.68
C PRO A 40 23.52 -8.47 51.36
N ARG A 41 23.16 -7.38 50.68
CA ARG A 41 21.76 -7.10 50.41
C ARG A 41 21.19 -8.12 49.43
N PRO A 42 20.01 -8.70 49.72
CA PRO A 42 19.36 -9.59 48.79
C PRO A 42 18.83 -8.84 47.57
N VAL A 43 19.22 -9.27 46.38
CA VAL A 43 18.75 -8.69 45.10
C VAL A 43 18.18 -9.79 44.22
N ARG A 44 17.12 -9.47 43.47
CA ARG A 44 16.64 -10.35 42.39
C ARG A 44 17.40 -10.00 41.12
N THR A 45 17.75 -11.01 40.34
CA THR A 45 18.53 -10.83 39.12
C THR A 45 17.91 -11.55 37.94
N VAL A 46 18.30 -11.13 36.74
CA VAL A 46 17.99 -11.81 35.49
C VAL A 46 19.24 -11.86 34.63
N THR A 47 19.43 -12.95 33.91
CA THR A 47 20.48 -13.05 32.90
C THR A 47 20.01 -12.38 31.62
N VAL A 48 20.82 -11.48 31.07
CA VAL A 48 20.53 -10.78 29.82
C VAL A 48 20.56 -11.79 28.67
N ALA A 49 19.43 -11.94 28.00
CA ALA A 49 19.31 -12.76 26.81
C ALA A 49 19.12 -11.88 25.57
N LYS A 50 19.77 -12.27 24.48
CA LYS A 50 19.51 -11.67 23.17
C LYS A 50 18.12 -12.12 22.71
N ARG A 51 17.23 -11.17 22.44
CA ARG A 51 15.97 -11.46 21.76
C ARG A 51 15.94 -10.71 20.45
N GLU A 52 15.63 -11.43 19.38
CA GLU A 52 15.16 -10.78 18.15
C GLU A 52 13.77 -10.20 18.45
N ALA A 53 13.75 -8.97 18.97
CA ALA A 53 12.52 -8.23 19.14
C ALA A 53 12.15 -7.63 17.77
N GLY A 54 11.86 -8.50 16.80
CA GLY A 54 11.34 -8.10 15.49
C GLY A 54 10.02 -7.38 15.68
N GLU A 55 10.00 -6.10 15.33
CA GLU A 55 8.79 -5.31 15.33
C GLU A 55 7.88 -5.84 14.22
N SER A 56 6.66 -6.24 14.56
CA SER A 56 5.65 -6.60 13.57
C SER A 56 4.73 -5.40 13.38
N VAL A 57 4.79 -4.79 12.21
CA VAL A 57 3.82 -3.78 11.82
C VAL A 57 2.59 -4.50 11.29
N VAL A 58 1.44 -4.16 11.87
CA VAL A 58 0.14 -4.70 11.48
C VAL A 58 -0.70 -3.55 10.95
N LEU A 59 -1.16 -3.67 9.71
CA LEU A 59 -2.02 -2.69 9.07
C LEU A 59 -3.26 -3.36 8.50
N THR A 60 -4.37 -2.65 8.56
CA THR A 60 -5.62 -3.08 7.92
C THR A 60 -5.71 -2.47 6.53
N GLY A 61 -6.26 -3.23 5.59
CA GLY A 61 -6.44 -2.84 4.21
C GLY A 61 -7.65 -3.53 3.61
N SER A 62 -7.77 -3.45 2.29
CA SER A 62 -8.85 -4.10 1.54
C SER A 62 -8.33 -4.81 0.30
N VAL A 63 -9.06 -5.82 -0.14
CA VAL A 63 -8.73 -6.56 -1.36
C VAL A 63 -9.28 -5.81 -2.58
N ALA A 64 -8.43 -5.46 -3.53
CA ALA A 64 -8.80 -4.87 -4.80
C ALA A 64 -8.42 -5.79 -5.96
N ALA A 65 -9.07 -5.61 -7.10
CA ALA A 65 -8.64 -6.27 -8.33
C ALA A 65 -7.34 -5.64 -8.80
N GLN A 66 -6.39 -6.48 -9.22
CA GLN A 66 -5.09 -5.99 -9.69
C GLN A 66 -5.25 -5.14 -10.96
N ASP A 67 -6.07 -5.61 -11.90
CA ASP A 67 -6.36 -4.95 -13.17
C ASP A 67 -7.85 -4.70 -13.32
N VAL A 68 -8.21 -3.44 -13.53
CA VAL A 68 -9.60 -3.01 -13.69
C VAL A 68 -9.75 -2.28 -15.01
N ALA A 69 -10.64 -2.76 -15.87
CA ALA A 69 -10.97 -2.13 -17.15
C ALA A 69 -12.41 -1.62 -17.15
N ALA A 70 -12.61 -0.39 -17.59
CA ALA A 70 -13.94 0.13 -17.89
C ALA A 70 -14.24 -0.11 -19.37
N LEU A 71 -15.25 -0.93 -19.64
CA LEU A 71 -15.73 -1.24 -20.99
C LEU A 71 -16.85 -0.27 -21.36
N GLY A 72 -16.74 0.33 -22.53
CA GLY A 72 -17.71 1.30 -23.06
C GLY A 72 -17.81 1.22 -24.57
N PHE A 73 -18.93 1.70 -25.12
CA PHE A 73 -19.13 1.72 -26.56
C PHE A 73 -18.22 2.77 -27.24
N ARG A 74 -17.78 2.46 -28.45
CA ARG A 74 -16.99 3.40 -29.28
C ARG A 74 -17.86 4.43 -29.99
N ILE A 75 -19.15 4.14 -30.12
CA ILE A 75 -20.17 5.00 -30.72
C ILE A 75 -21.27 5.27 -29.69
N GLY A 76 -21.99 6.38 -29.86
CA GLY A 76 -23.18 6.65 -29.06
C GLY A 76 -24.40 5.92 -29.61
N GLY A 77 -25.39 5.68 -28.76
CA GLY A 77 -26.63 5.01 -29.17
C GLY A 77 -27.52 4.65 -27.98
N ARG A 78 -28.71 4.13 -28.27
CA ARG A 78 -29.60 3.60 -27.23
C ARG A 78 -29.19 2.17 -26.88
N VAL A 79 -29.03 1.88 -25.59
CA VAL A 79 -28.73 0.52 -25.12
C VAL A 79 -29.96 -0.34 -25.34
N LYS A 80 -29.82 -1.39 -26.16
CA LYS A 80 -30.88 -2.37 -26.41
C LYS A 80 -30.96 -3.37 -25.26
N GLU A 81 -29.82 -3.93 -24.87
CA GLU A 81 -29.74 -4.93 -23.80
C GLU A 81 -28.34 -5.00 -23.18
N ARG A 82 -28.28 -5.44 -21.93
CA ARG A 82 -27.07 -5.72 -21.15
C ARG A 82 -27.24 -7.07 -20.44
N PRO A 83 -26.83 -8.20 -21.03
CA PRO A 83 -27.07 -9.52 -20.46
C PRO A 83 -26.21 -9.88 -19.23
N VAL A 84 -25.25 -9.04 -18.83
CA VAL A 84 -24.34 -9.30 -17.71
C VAL A 84 -24.62 -8.41 -16.51
N ASN A 85 -24.50 -8.92 -15.29
CA ASN A 85 -24.72 -8.22 -14.03
C ASN A 85 -23.49 -8.23 -13.13
N VAL A 86 -23.52 -7.44 -12.06
CA VAL A 86 -22.46 -7.43 -11.04
C VAL A 86 -22.30 -8.83 -10.43
N GLY A 87 -21.07 -9.32 -10.42
CA GLY A 87 -20.71 -10.67 -9.97
C GLY A 87 -20.61 -11.71 -11.09
N ASP A 88 -21.11 -11.43 -12.30
CA ASP A 88 -21.01 -12.37 -13.40
C ASP A 88 -19.57 -12.51 -13.90
N ARG A 89 -19.17 -13.74 -14.21
CA ARG A 89 -17.89 -14.05 -14.86
C ARG A 89 -18.08 -13.99 -16.37
N VAL A 90 -17.21 -13.26 -17.05
CA VAL A 90 -17.25 -13.09 -18.51
C VAL A 90 -16.00 -13.66 -19.15
N ARG A 91 -16.15 -14.18 -20.38
CA ARG A 91 -15.06 -14.71 -21.20
C ARG A 91 -14.68 -13.74 -22.32
N PRO A 92 -13.46 -13.82 -22.87
CA PRO A 92 -13.09 -13.07 -24.06
C PRO A 92 -14.09 -13.32 -25.20
N GLY A 93 -14.53 -12.25 -25.87
CA GLY A 93 -15.51 -12.29 -26.95
C GLY A 93 -16.97 -12.42 -26.50
N GLN A 94 -17.25 -12.54 -25.20
CA GLN A 94 -18.63 -12.56 -24.70
C GLN A 94 -19.26 -11.18 -24.83
N VAL A 95 -20.50 -11.13 -25.34
CA VAL A 95 -21.29 -9.89 -25.43
C VAL A 95 -21.67 -9.41 -24.04
N ILE A 96 -21.29 -8.16 -23.74
CA ILE A 96 -21.52 -7.44 -22.48
C ILE A 96 -22.76 -6.56 -22.58
N ALA A 97 -22.90 -5.85 -23.71
CA ALA A 97 -24.05 -5.00 -23.99
C ALA A 97 -24.20 -4.81 -25.50
N ARG A 98 -25.42 -4.44 -25.94
CA ARG A 98 -25.72 -4.10 -27.33
C ARG A 98 -26.43 -2.77 -27.42
N LEU A 99 -26.07 -1.98 -28.41
CA LEU A 99 -26.84 -0.82 -28.86
C LEU A 99 -27.94 -1.25 -29.83
N GLU A 100 -28.92 -0.37 -30.06
CA GLU A 100 -29.86 -0.51 -31.16
C GLU A 100 -29.17 -0.28 -32.51
N PRO A 101 -29.06 -1.29 -33.39
CA PRO A 101 -28.19 -1.20 -34.57
C PRO A 101 -28.94 -0.74 -35.83
N GLN A 102 -30.16 -0.21 -35.70
CA GLN A 102 -31.04 -0.02 -36.86
C GLN A 102 -30.50 1.00 -37.85
N ASN A 103 -29.88 2.07 -37.36
CA ASN A 103 -29.29 3.11 -38.21
C ASN A 103 -28.05 2.57 -38.94
N GLU A 104 -27.19 1.84 -38.22
CA GLU A 104 -25.94 1.27 -38.70
C GLU A 104 -26.23 0.15 -39.72
N THR A 105 -27.26 -0.66 -39.47
CA THR A 105 -27.72 -1.70 -40.41
C THR A 105 -28.24 -1.07 -41.71
N ASN A 106 -28.97 0.05 -41.62
CA ASN A 106 -29.45 0.77 -42.81
C ASN A 106 -28.29 1.41 -43.57
N ALA A 107 -27.31 1.99 -42.87
CA ALA A 107 -26.10 2.55 -43.47
C ALA A 107 -25.27 1.46 -44.17
N LEU A 108 -25.11 0.29 -43.55
CA LEU A 108 -24.44 -0.86 -44.16
C LEU A 108 -25.13 -1.29 -45.45
N ARG A 109 -26.47 -1.42 -45.44
CA ARG A 109 -27.24 -1.76 -46.65
C ARG A 109 -27.07 -0.73 -47.76
N SER A 110 -27.04 0.55 -47.42
CA SER A 110 -26.80 1.64 -48.38
C SER A 110 -25.40 1.56 -49.00
N ALA A 111 -24.37 1.29 -48.18
CA ALA A 111 -22.99 1.13 -48.66
C ALA A 111 -22.82 -0.11 -49.55
N GLN A 112 -23.47 -1.23 -49.21
CA GLN A 112 -23.51 -2.44 -50.04
C GLN A 112 -24.11 -2.15 -51.43
N ALA A 113 -25.23 -1.42 -51.48
CA ALA A 113 -25.84 -1.01 -52.73
C ALA A 113 -24.94 -0.05 -53.54
N GLY A 114 -24.25 0.88 -52.87
CA GLY A 114 -23.27 1.77 -53.49
C GLY A 114 -22.10 1.02 -54.13
N LEU A 115 -21.57 0.00 -53.45
CA LEU A 115 -20.52 -0.87 -53.99
C LEU A 115 -21.02 -1.65 -55.22
N ALA A 116 -22.20 -2.26 -55.13
CA ALA A 116 -22.78 -2.98 -56.26
C ALA A 116 -22.97 -2.08 -57.50
N ALA A 117 -23.41 -0.84 -57.31
CA ALA A 117 -23.55 0.14 -58.39
C ALA A 117 -22.19 0.53 -58.99
N ALA A 118 -21.16 0.76 -58.17
CA ALA A 118 -19.81 1.07 -58.63
C ALA A 118 -19.19 -0.11 -59.42
N GLN A 119 -19.39 -1.34 -58.96
CA GLN A 119 -18.92 -2.55 -59.64
C GLN A 119 -19.59 -2.74 -61.00
N ALA A 120 -20.88 -2.43 -61.12
CA ALA A 120 -21.59 -2.45 -62.39
C ALA A 120 -21.03 -1.40 -63.38
N GLN A 121 -20.75 -0.19 -62.90
CA GLN A 121 -20.13 0.87 -63.71
C GLN A 121 -18.72 0.48 -64.19
N LEU A 122 -17.92 -0.11 -63.30
CA LEU A 122 -16.59 -0.61 -63.64
C LEU A 122 -16.66 -1.71 -64.70
N THR A 123 -17.62 -2.64 -64.58
CA THR A 123 -17.83 -3.68 -65.59
C THR A 123 -18.16 -3.08 -66.95
N GLN A 124 -19.05 -2.08 -67.00
CA GLN A 124 -19.35 -1.36 -68.24
C GLN A 124 -18.12 -0.65 -68.81
N ALA A 125 -17.34 0.04 -67.99
CA ALA A 125 -16.14 0.78 -68.42
C ALA A 125 -15.02 -0.16 -68.89
N ARG A 126 -14.82 -1.31 -68.23
CA ARG A 126 -13.89 -2.36 -68.67
C ARG A 126 -14.27 -2.91 -70.04
N ASN A 127 -15.54 -3.28 -70.24
CA ASN A 127 -16.03 -3.75 -71.53
C ASN A 127 -15.87 -2.68 -72.63
N HIS A 128 -16.05 -1.39 -72.31
CA HIS A 128 -15.82 -0.31 -73.26
C HIS A 128 -14.33 -0.17 -73.63
N PHE A 129 -13.45 -0.20 -72.64
CA PHE A 129 -12.00 -0.16 -72.84
C PHE A 129 -11.50 -1.33 -73.69
N GLU A 130 -11.89 -2.57 -73.36
CA GLU A 130 -11.52 -3.78 -74.11
C GLU A 130 -11.95 -3.72 -75.59
N ARG A 131 -13.14 -3.17 -75.85
CA ARG A 131 -13.61 -2.91 -77.22
C ARG A 131 -12.73 -1.88 -77.93
N GLN A 132 -12.40 -0.76 -77.29
CA GLN A 132 -11.53 0.27 -77.91
C GLN A 132 -10.11 -0.23 -78.14
N GLU A 133 -9.58 -1.06 -77.24
CA GLU A 133 -8.27 -1.70 -77.38
C GLU A 133 -8.23 -2.58 -78.65
N THR A 134 -9.25 -3.42 -78.83
CA THR A 134 -9.38 -4.29 -80.01
C THR A 134 -9.50 -3.47 -81.30
N LEU A 135 -10.34 -2.42 -81.30
CA LEU A 135 -10.52 -1.56 -82.47
C LEU A 135 -9.26 -0.76 -82.81
N LEU A 136 -8.46 -0.36 -81.82
CA LEU A 136 -7.21 0.38 -82.05
C LEU A 136 -6.15 -0.52 -82.68
N ALA A 137 -6.01 -1.75 -82.17
CA ALA A 137 -5.10 -2.75 -82.73
C ALA A 137 -5.39 -3.05 -84.21
N GLN A 138 -6.66 -2.96 -84.61
CA GLN A 138 -7.11 -3.18 -85.98
C GLN A 138 -7.17 -1.90 -86.84
N GLY A 139 -6.89 -0.72 -86.27
CA GLY A 139 -6.88 0.57 -86.99
C GLY A 139 -8.26 1.22 -87.21
N TRP A 140 -9.31 0.78 -86.51
CA TRP A 140 -10.69 1.27 -86.67
C TRP A 140 -11.11 2.38 -85.69
N THR A 141 -10.25 2.76 -84.73
CA THR A 141 -10.52 3.85 -83.76
C THR A 141 -9.32 4.79 -83.63
N THR A 142 -9.48 5.89 -82.90
CA THR A 142 -8.41 6.88 -82.67
C THR A 142 -7.74 6.67 -81.32
N ARG A 143 -6.47 7.12 -81.19
CA ARG A 143 -5.75 7.08 -79.92
C ARG A 143 -6.47 7.85 -78.81
N ALA A 144 -7.10 8.99 -79.15
CA ALA A 144 -7.84 9.81 -78.20
C ALA A 144 -9.05 9.05 -77.59
N LEU A 145 -9.79 8.29 -78.39
CA LEU A 145 -10.92 7.47 -77.91
C LEU A 145 -10.46 6.31 -77.02
N PHE A 146 -9.34 5.67 -77.36
CA PHE A 146 -8.72 4.66 -76.50
C PHE A 146 -8.29 5.24 -75.15
N ASP A 147 -7.56 6.36 -75.17
CA ASP A 147 -7.07 7.02 -73.95
C ASP A 147 -8.26 7.52 -73.08
N GLN A 148 -9.37 7.94 -73.70
CA GLN A 148 -10.60 8.28 -72.98
C GLN A 148 -11.22 7.06 -72.30
N ALA A 149 -11.37 5.94 -73.01
CA ALA A 149 -11.92 4.71 -72.43
C ALA A 149 -11.04 4.16 -71.29
N GLN A 150 -9.71 4.29 -71.42
CA GLN A 150 -8.77 3.95 -70.36
C GLN A 150 -9.01 4.79 -69.10
N LYS A 151 -9.12 6.12 -69.25
CA LYS A 151 -9.42 7.03 -68.14
C LYS A 151 -10.78 6.74 -67.49
N GLU A 152 -11.80 6.40 -68.29
CA GLU A 152 -13.12 6.01 -67.79
C GLU A 152 -13.06 4.73 -66.94
N ARG A 153 -12.33 3.70 -67.41
CA ARG A 153 -12.07 2.47 -66.64
C ARG A 153 -11.37 2.78 -65.33
N ASP A 154 -10.29 3.58 -65.37
CA ASP A 154 -9.50 3.91 -64.19
C ASP A 154 -10.31 4.72 -63.17
N THR A 155 -11.13 5.64 -63.64
CA THR A 155 -12.07 6.39 -62.79
C THR A 155 -13.10 5.46 -62.16
N ALA A 156 -13.66 4.52 -62.93
CA ALA A 156 -14.62 3.55 -62.40
C ALA A 156 -13.99 2.59 -61.38
N GLN A 157 -12.71 2.22 -61.57
CA GLN A 157 -11.97 1.41 -60.60
C GLN A 157 -11.81 2.18 -59.29
N ALA A 158 -11.35 3.43 -59.35
CA ALA A 158 -11.22 4.27 -58.15
C ALA A 158 -12.55 4.48 -57.41
N ARG A 159 -13.69 4.49 -58.13
CA ARG A 159 -15.02 4.52 -57.51
C ARG A 159 -15.37 3.24 -56.76
N VAL A 160 -14.98 2.08 -57.28
CA VAL A 160 -15.13 0.79 -56.57
C VAL A 160 -14.30 0.82 -55.30
N ASP A 161 -13.02 1.18 -55.39
CA ASP A 161 -12.12 1.22 -54.23
C ASP A 161 -12.66 2.16 -53.11
N SER A 162 -13.22 3.32 -53.50
CA SER A 162 -13.89 4.25 -52.58
C SER A 162 -15.15 3.66 -51.94
N ALA A 163 -16.00 2.97 -52.73
CA ALA A 163 -17.21 2.33 -52.22
C ALA A 163 -16.90 1.14 -51.30
N GLU A 164 -15.83 0.39 -51.55
CA GLU A 164 -15.34 -0.66 -50.65
C GLU A 164 -14.89 -0.09 -49.30
N ALA A 165 -14.17 1.04 -49.30
CA ALA A 165 -13.78 1.73 -48.07
C ALA A 165 -15.00 2.22 -47.26
N GLN A 166 -16.04 2.71 -47.94
CA GLN A 166 -17.30 3.12 -47.30
C GLN A 166 -18.04 1.91 -46.71
N LEU A 167 -18.09 0.79 -47.44
CA LEU A 167 -18.68 -0.46 -46.95
C LEU A 167 -17.97 -0.96 -45.69
N LYS A 168 -16.64 -0.98 -45.71
CA LYS A 168 -15.84 -1.35 -44.53
C LYS A 168 -16.14 -0.45 -43.33
N SER A 169 -16.20 0.87 -43.55
CA SER A 169 -16.51 1.82 -42.47
C SER A 169 -17.91 1.59 -41.89
N ALA A 170 -18.91 1.29 -42.73
CA ALA A 170 -20.25 0.96 -42.26
C ALA A 170 -20.30 -0.37 -41.49
N ASN A 171 -19.48 -1.35 -41.87
CA ASN A 171 -19.34 -2.60 -41.13
C ASN A 171 -18.70 -2.37 -39.75
N ASP A 172 -17.61 -1.62 -39.68
CA ASP A 172 -16.93 -1.31 -38.42
C ASP A 172 -17.87 -0.59 -37.43
N LEU A 173 -18.71 0.33 -37.93
CA LEU A 173 -19.73 1.01 -37.12
C LEU A 173 -20.80 0.04 -36.60
N LEU A 174 -21.24 -0.92 -37.43
CA LEU A 174 -22.18 -1.95 -36.99
C LEU A 174 -21.54 -2.85 -35.92
N ASP A 175 -20.28 -3.25 -36.10
CA ASP A 175 -19.56 -4.07 -35.12
C ASP A 175 -19.42 -3.33 -33.78
N PHE A 176 -19.24 -1.99 -33.80
CA PHE A 176 -19.18 -1.17 -32.60
C PHE A 176 -20.51 -1.03 -31.85
N THR A 177 -21.63 -1.51 -32.42
CA THR A 177 -22.91 -1.62 -31.71
C THR A 177 -22.91 -2.76 -30.69
N GLU A 178 -22.00 -3.73 -30.81
CA GLU A 178 -21.80 -4.78 -29.82
C GLU A 178 -20.57 -4.48 -28.94
N LEU A 179 -20.79 -4.43 -27.63
CA LEU A 179 -19.70 -4.35 -26.66
C LEU A 179 -19.36 -5.76 -26.19
N VAL A 180 -18.14 -6.20 -26.47
CA VAL A 180 -17.63 -7.52 -26.07
C VAL A 180 -16.51 -7.39 -25.04
N ALA A 181 -16.33 -8.42 -24.22
CA ALA A 181 -15.20 -8.51 -23.29
C ALA A 181 -13.89 -8.79 -24.04
N ASP A 182 -12.83 -8.05 -23.71
CA ASP A 182 -11.50 -8.22 -24.27
C ASP A 182 -10.67 -9.29 -23.54
N ALA A 183 -11.01 -9.57 -22.29
CA ALA A 183 -10.36 -10.57 -21.44
C ALA A 183 -11.36 -11.27 -20.51
N GLU A 184 -10.93 -12.39 -19.92
CA GLU A 184 -11.69 -13.00 -18.83
C GLU A 184 -11.66 -12.11 -17.59
N GLY A 185 -12.81 -12.02 -16.90
CA GLY A 185 -12.91 -11.28 -15.66
C GLY A 185 -14.26 -11.39 -14.97
N ILE A 186 -14.42 -10.64 -13.88
CA ILE A 186 -15.66 -10.55 -13.10
C ILE A 186 -16.18 -9.11 -13.16
N VAL A 187 -17.48 -8.96 -13.44
CA VAL A 187 -18.14 -7.65 -13.46
C VAL A 187 -18.21 -7.09 -12.04
N THR A 188 -17.55 -5.96 -11.80
CA THR A 188 -17.49 -5.29 -10.48
C THR A 188 -18.48 -4.14 -10.36
N ALA A 189 -18.84 -3.51 -11.47
CA ALA A 189 -19.85 -2.48 -11.51
C ALA A 189 -20.54 -2.45 -12.88
N VAL A 190 -21.80 -2.06 -12.89
CA VAL A 190 -22.58 -1.77 -14.09
C VAL A 190 -22.93 -0.28 -14.11
N GLY A 191 -23.00 0.28 -15.31
CA GLY A 191 -23.31 1.68 -15.57
C GLY A 191 -24.71 1.81 -16.17
N ALA A 192 -24.77 2.09 -17.47
CA ALA A 192 -26.03 2.37 -18.17
C ALA A 192 -27.00 1.19 -18.18
N GLU A 193 -28.29 1.52 -18.11
CA GLU A 193 -29.39 0.56 -18.16
C GLU A 193 -29.98 0.41 -19.58
N PRO A 194 -30.60 -0.74 -19.90
CA PRO A 194 -31.35 -0.90 -21.14
C PRO A 194 -32.40 0.20 -21.33
N GLY A 195 -32.45 0.79 -22.52
CA GLY A 195 -33.31 1.93 -22.87
C GLY A 195 -32.65 3.30 -22.73
N GLU A 196 -31.53 3.42 -22.01
CA GLU A 196 -30.79 4.67 -21.90
C GLU A 196 -29.99 4.98 -23.16
N VAL A 197 -29.77 6.28 -23.41
CA VAL A 197 -28.91 6.75 -24.51
C VAL A 197 -27.55 7.08 -23.94
N VAL A 198 -26.52 6.40 -24.45
CA VAL A 198 -25.13 6.53 -24.01
C VAL A 198 -24.28 7.25 -25.04
N GLN A 199 -23.25 7.93 -24.56
CA GLN A 199 -22.24 8.58 -25.40
C GLN A 199 -21.04 7.66 -25.64
N ALA A 200 -20.29 7.92 -26.71
CA ALA A 200 -19.03 7.22 -26.96
C ALA A 200 -18.06 7.38 -25.79
N GLY A 201 -17.43 6.28 -25.37
CA GLY A 201 -16.50 6.23 -24.25
C GLY A 201 -17.14 6.21 -22.86
N GLN A 202 -18.47 6.31 -22.75
CA GLN A 202 -19.16 6.15 -21.47
C GLN A 202 -19.00 4.70 -20.97
N ALA A 203 -18.59 4.54 -19.72
CA ALA A 203 -18.42 3.23 -19.09
C ALA A 203 -19.79 2.54 -18.88
N ILE A 204 -19.94 1.35 -19.46
CA ILE A 204 -21.14 0.52 -19.35
C ILE A 204 -20.92 -0.56 -18.29
N VAL A 205 -19.71 -1.12 -18.23
CA VAL A 205 -19.33 -2.15 -17.27
C VAL A 205 -17.90 -1.92 -16.81
N ARG A 206 -17.62 -2.21 -15.54
CA ARG A 206 -16.27 -2.31 -15.00
C ARG A 206 -15.93 -3.78 -14.75
N LEU A 207 -14.80 -4.21 -15.30
CA LEU A 207 -14.33 -5.59 -15.29
C LEU A 207 -13.04 -5.71 -14.48
N ALA A 208 -13.01 -6.59 -13.48
CA ALA A 208 -11.78 -7.04 -12.85
C ALA A 208 -11.15 -8.15 -13.70
N ARG A 209 -10.00 -7.88 -14.32
CA ARG A 209 -9.32 -8.77 -15.28
C ARG A 209 -8.44 -9.81 -14.58
N GLN A 210 -8.28 -10.97 -15.22
CA GLN A 210 -7.19 -11.95 -14.97
C GLN A 210 -7.10 -12.55 -13.54
N GLY A 211 -8.09 -12.32 -12.67
CA GLY A 211 -8.19 -12.97 -11.36
C GLY A 211 -7.14 -12.54 -10.32
N GLY A 212 -6.11 -11.78 -10.72
CA GLY A 212 -5.14 -11.19 -9.82
C GLY A 212 -5.79 -10.25 -8.80
N ARG A 213 -5.38 -10.37 -7.53
CA ARG A 213 -5.88 -9.55 -6.44
C ARG A 213 -4.73 -8.86 -5.75
N ASP A 214 -4.90 -7.57 -5.48
CA ASP A 214 -4.01 -6.82 -4.62
C ASP A 214 -4.65 -6.63 -3.25
N ALA A 215 -3.85 -6.63 -2.20
CA ALA A 215 -4.25 -6.05 -0.93
C ALA A 215 -3.73 -4.61 -0.87
N VAL A 216 -4.66 -3.67 -0.73
CA VAL A 216 -4.41 -2.23 -0.70
C VAL A 216 -4.38 -1.77 0.75
N PHE A 217 -3.27 -1.16 1.15
CA PHE A 217 -3.04 -0.66 2.51
C PHE A 217 -2.71 0.82 2.51
N ASP A 218 -3.22 1.53 3.50
CA ASP A 218 -2.82 2.91 3.81
C ASP A 218 -1.63 2.90 4.77
N VAL A 219 -0.45 3.23 4.23
CA VAL A 219 0.81 3.13 4.99
C VAL A 219 1.33 4.52 5.36
N PRO A 220 1.49 4.82 6.66
CA PRO A 220 2.13 6.06 7.09
C PRO A 220 3.58 6.18 6.60
N ALA A 221 4.01 7.40 6.26
CA ALA A 221 5.34 7.66 5.71
C ALA A 221 6.50 7.11 6.58
N GLN A 222 6.32 7.08 7.91
CA GLN A 222 7.32 6.54 8.84
C GLN A 222 7.55 5.04 8.68
N VAL A 223 6.46 4.27 8.46
CA VAL A 223 6.51 2.83 8.26
C VAL A 223 7.17 2.54 6.92
N LEU A 224 6.79 3.29 5.88
CA LEU A 224 7.34 3.11 4.53
C LEU A 224 8.86 3.34 4.49
N ARG A 225 9.38 4.32 5.23
CA ARG A 225 10.84 4.59 5.33
C ARG A 225 11.60 3.51 6.09
N ALA A 226 10.96 2.87 7.06
CA ALA A 226 11.59 1.85 7.90
C ALA A 226 11.41 0.43 7.33
N ALA A 227 10.49 0.23 6.39
CA ALA A 227 10.19 -1.07 5.80
C ALA A 227 11.39 -1.61 4.99
N PRO A 228 11.74 -2.89 5.15
CA PRO A 228 12.78 -3.51 4.32
C PRO A 228 12.31 -3.65 2.87
N GLY A 229 13.23 -3.43 1.93
CA GLY A 229 12.96 -3.60 0.50
C GLY A 229 12.63 -5.06 0.15
N ASN A 230 11.65 -5.27 -0.74
CA ASN A 230 11.26 -6.59 -1.28
C ASN A 230 10.83 -7.64 -0.22
N THR A 231 10.19 -7.19 0.86
CA THR A 231 9.73 -8.08 1.93
C THR A 231 8.44 -8.82 1.56
N VAL A 232 8.32 -10.07 1.99
CA VAL A 232 7.09 -10.86 1.89
C VAL A 232 6.15 -10.45 3.02
N ILE A 233 4.93 -10.06 2.67
CA ILE A 233 3.88 -9.64 3.59
C ILE A 233 2.89 -10.79 3.72
N THR A 234 2.58 -11.18 4.96
CA THR A 234 1.50 -12.13 5.24
C THR A 234 0.20 -11.36 5.40
N VAL A 235 -0.78 -11.67 4.54
CA VAL A 235 -2.10 -11.03 4.54
C VAL A 235 -3.12 -12.05 5.00
N SER A 236 -3.89 -11.73 6.03
CA SER A 236 -4.99 -12.57 6.51
C SER A 236 -6.32 -11.84 6.36
N LEU A 237 -7.42 -12.57 6.19
CA LEU A 237 -8.74 -11.98 6.38
C LEU A 237 -8.90 -11.49 7.83
N THR A 238 -9.63 -10.39 8.01
CA THR A 238 -9.81 -9.78 9.35
C THR A 238 -10.90 -10.52 10.14
N ASP A 239 -11.92 -11.01 9.45
CA ASP A 239 -13.02 -11.83 9.97
C ASP A 239 -12.63 -13.29 10.19
N ASP A 240 -11.74 -13.84 9.35
CA ASP A 240 -11.18 -15.19 9.52
C ASP A 240 -9.64 -15.19 9.40
N PRO A 241 -8.91 -15.05 10.53
CA PRO A 241 -7.44 -15.07 10.52
C PRO A 241 -6.81 -16.38 10.04
N GLY A 242 -7.58 -17.48 9.93
CA GLY A 242 -7.11 -18.75 9.37
C GLY A 242 -6.93 -18.70 7.85
N VAL A 243 -7.65 -17.81 7.17
CA VAL A 243 -7.51 -17.58 5.73
C VAL A 243 -6.36 -16.61 5.51
N THR A 244 -5.24 -17.13 4.99
CA THR A 244 -4.03 -16.37 4.74
C THR A 244 -3.58 -16.45 3.29
N ALA A 245 -2.94 -15.39 2.83
CA ALA A 245 -2.25 -15.28 1.56
C ALA A 245 -0.89 -14.62 1.81
N THR A 246 0.07 -14.85 0.92
CA THR A 246 1.34 -14.12 0.93
C THR A 246 1.38 -13.18 -0.25
N GLY A 247 2.06 -12.05 -0.10
CA GLY A 247 2.20 -11.09 -1.18
C GLY A 247 3.46 -10.26 -1.08
N ARG A 248 3.76 -9.54 -2.15
CA ARG A 248 4.87 -8.58 -2.21
C ARG A 248 4.36 -7.22 -2.65
N VAL A 249 5.03 -6.16 -2.20
CA VAL A 249 4.72 -4.80 -2.63
C VAL A 249 4.94 -4.71 -4.14
N ARG A 250 3.86 -4.40 -4.86
CA ARG A 250 3.83 -4.25 -6.32
C ARG A 250 3.94 -2.78 -6.70
N GLU A 251 3.20 -1.94 -6.00
CA GLU A 251 3.07 -0.52 -6.30
C GLU A 251 2.98 0.27 -4.99
N ILE A 252 3.68 1.40 -4.95
CA ILE A 252 3.57 2.39 -3.89
C ILE A 252 3.14 3.69 -4.58
N ALA A 253 2.02 4.26 -4.15
CA ALA A 253 1.57 5.54 -4.67
C ALA A 253 2.67 6.60 -4.45
N PRO A 254 3.01 7.41 -5.46
CA PRO A 254 4.07 8.41 -5.33
C PRO A 254 3.63 9.61 -4.49
N GLN A 255 2.33 9.79 -4.28
CA GLN A 255 1.74 10.89 -3.54
C GLN A 255 0.95 10.35 -2.34
N ALA A 256 1.09 11.02 -1.19
CA ALA A 256 0.26 10.75 -0.04
C ALA A 256 -1.14 11.32 -0.23
N ASP A 257 -2.14 10.65 0.36
CA ASP A 257 -3.48 11.20 0.46
C ASP A 257 -3.44 12.48 1.35
N PRO A 258 -4.02 13.60 0.88
CA PRO A 258 -3.94 14.88 1.58
C PRO A 258 -4.74 14.91 2.91
N VAL A 259 -5.72 14.02 3.06
CA VAL A 259 -6.59 13.91 4.24
C VAL A 259 -5.96 13.00 5.28
N THR A 260 -5.61 11.77 4.92
CA THR A 260 -5.08 10.77 5.86
C THR A 260 -3.56 10.88 6.05
N ARG A 261 -2.86 11.56 5.15
CA ARG A 261 -1.38 11.65 5.10
C ARG A 261 -0.69 10.28 5.02
N THR A 262 -1.38 9.29 4.46
CA THR A 262 -0.87 7.94 4.19
C THR A 262 -0.54 7.76 2.72
N PHE A 263 0.32 6.81 2.40
CA PHE A 263 0.59 6.38 1.04
C PHE A 263 -0.16 5.07 0.78
N GLU A 264 -0.87 5.01 -0.35
CA GLU A 264 -1.49 3.78 -0.80
C GLU A 264 -0.40 2.80 -1.26
N VAL A 265 -0.38 1.60 -0.69
CA VAL A 265 0.56 0.53 -1.05
C VAL A 265 -0.26 -0.68 -1.50
N LYS A 266 -0.02 -1.11 -2.75
CA LYS A 266 -0.65 -2.30 -3.32
C LYS A 266 0.31 -3.48 -3.19
N VAL A 267 -0.16 -4.51 -2.49
CA VAL A 267 0.55 -5.77 -2.30
C VAL A 267 -0.08 -6.82 -3.21
N GLY A 268 0.65 -7.26 -4.22
CA GLY A 268 0.20 -8.32 -5.12
C GLY A 268 0.13 -9.65 -4.37
N LEU A 269 -1.07 -10.24 -4.28
CA LEU A 269 -1.29 -11.49 -3.57
C LEU A 269 -0.95 -12.67 -4.47
N SER A 270 -0.11 -13.57 -3.95
CA SER A 270 0.21 -14.84 -4.60
C SER A 270 -0.85 -15.87 -4.21
N GLU A 271 -1.58 -16.38 -5.20
CA GLU A 271 -2.60 -17.44 -5.04
C GLU A 271 -3.58 -17.20 -3.86
N PRO A 272 -4.27 -16.04 -3.81
CA PRO A 272 -5.19 -15.76 -2.73
C PRO A 272 -6.37 -16.75 -2.75
N PRO A 273 -6.78 -17.31 -1.59
CA PRO A 273 -7.95 -18.17 -1.50
C PRO A 273 -9.20 -17.51 -2.09
N GLU A 274 -10.10 -18.28 -2.71
CA GLU A 274 -11.31 -17.73 -3.33
C GLU A 274 -12.19 -16.95 -2.33
N THR A 275 -12.15 -17.33 -1.05
CA THR A 275 -12.82 -16.65 0.07
C THR A 275 -12.38 -15.20 0.27
N MET A 276 -11.15 -14.84 -0.14
CA MET A 276 -10.62 -13.47 -0.07
C MET A 276 -11.18 -12.59 -1.19
N ARG A 277 -12.49 -12.35 -1.18
CA ARG A 277 -13.24 -11.63 -2.22
C ARG A 277 -12.79 -10.17 -2.37
N LEU A 278 -13.03 -9.59 -3.54
CA LEU A 278 -12.84 -8.15 -3.76
C LEU A 278 -13.69 -7.35 -2.76
N GLY A 279 -13.10 -6.32 -2.16
CA GLY A 279 -13.68 -5.51 -1.10
C GLY A 279 -13.55 -6.09 0.32
N ALA A 280 -13.05 -7.31 0.49
CA ALA A 280 -12.86 -7.89 1.82
C ALA A 280 -11.78 -7.14 2.61
N THR A 281 -12.00 -6.99 3.91
CA THR A 281 -11.05 -6.34 4.82
C THR A 281 -9.95 -7.31 5.23
N VAL A 282 -8.71 -6.94 5.01
CA VAL A 282 -7.53 -7.77 5.28
C VAL A 282 -6.59 -7.11 6.27
N THR A 283 -5.85 -7.93 7.00
CA THR A 283 -4.79 -7.51 7.90
C THR A 283 -3.45 -7.96 7.33
N GLY A 284 -2.60 -7.00 6.97
CA GLY A 284 -1.22 -7.23 6.54
C GLY A 284 -0.28 -7.21 7.74
N ARG A 285 0.53 -8.25 7.90
CA ARG A 285 1.62 -8.30 8.88
C ARG A 285 2.94 -8.24 8.14
N LEU A 286 3.71 -7.19 8.44
CA LEU A 286 5.09 -7.02 8.01
C LEU A 286 5.99 -7.20 9.23
N ARG A 287 6.90 -8.18 9.16
CA ARG A 287 7.97 -8.30 10.15
C ARG A 287 9.10 -7.35 9.73
N MET A 288 9.41 -6.37 10.57
CA MET A 288 10.54 -5.48 10.35
C MET A 288 11.84 -6.18 10.72
N ASP A 289 12.93 -5.75 10.09
CA ASP A 289 14.26 -6.24 10.44
C ASP A 289 14.58 -5.86 11.88
N ALA A 290 14.75 -6.87 12.72
CA ALA A 290 15.13 -6.68 14.11
C ALA A 290 16.62 -6.32 14.15
N GLN A 291 16.96 -5.10 14.57
CA GLN A 291 18.29 -4.92 15.13
C GLN A 291 18.37 -5.76 16.41
N PRO A 292 19.44 -6.53 16.61
CA PRO A 292 19.57 -7.34 17.81
C PRO A 292 19.60 -6.43 19.04
N VAL A 293 18.52 -6.47 19.83
CA VAL A 293 18.41 -5.72 21.09
C VAL A 293 18.40 -6.66 22.27
N MET A 294 18.89 -6.16 23.40
CA MET A 294 18.85 -6.87 24.67
C MET A 294 17.61 -6.43 25.44
N GLU A 295 16.80 -7.40 25.89
CA GLU A 295 15.55 -7.12 26.58
C GLU A 295 15.73 -7.36 28.08
N ILE A 296 15.55 -6.31 28.88
CA ILE A 296 15.60 -6.37 30.35
C ILE A 296 14.25 -5.96 30.94
N PRO A 297 13.85 -6.47 32.13
CA PRO A 297 12.66 -5.99 32.82
C PRO A 297 12.75 -4.49 33.11
N ALA A 298 11.63 -3.76 33.00
CA ALA A 298 11.62 -2.32 33.30
C ALA A 298 12.05 -2.01 34.75
N THR A 299 11.85 -2.95 35.66
CA THR A 299 12.28 -2.85 37.06
C THR A 299 13.80 -2.89 37.26
N ALA A 300 14.56 -3.30 36.24
CA ALA A 300 16.02 -3.29 36.25
C ALA A 300 16.64 -1.93 35.91
N LEU A 301 15.83 -1.03 35.33
CA LEU A 301 16.30 0.29 34.91
C LEU A 301 16.37 1.24 36.11
N THR A 302 17.53 1.86 36.29
CA THR A 302 17.76 2.97 37.22
C THR A 302 18.25 4.20 36.46
N ARG A 303 18.50 5.29 37.17
CA ARG A 303 19.02 6.54 36.60
C ARG A 303 20.28 6.96 37.32
N SER A 304 21.35 7.19 36.56
CA SER A 304 22.62 7.76 37.05
C SER A 304 22.95 8.99 36.22
N ASP A 305 23.31 10.10 36.86
CA ASP A 305 23.75 11.31 36.15
C ASP A 305 22.79 11.77 35.03
N ARG A 306 21.48 11.62 35.28
CA ARG A 306 20.36 11.88 34.35
C ARG A 306 20.29 10.96 33.12
N GLN A 307 21.14 9.95 33.02
CA GLN A 307 21.08 8.91 31.98
C GLN A 307 20.49 7.59 32.51
N PRO A 308 19.83 6.78 31.65
CA PRO A 308 19.40 5.43 31.99
C PRO A 308 20.61 4.53 32.29
N ALA A 309 20.54 3.76 33.38
CA ALA A 309 21.61 2.87 33.81
C ALA A 309 21.03 1.58 34.39
N VAL A 310 21.85 0.53 34.48
CA VAL A 310 21.51 -0.75 35.09
C VAL A 310 22.62 -1.20 36.03
N TRP A 311 22.26 -2.02 37.02
CA TRP A 311 23.21 -2.66 37.91
C TRP A 311 23.58 -4.03 37.38
N VAL A 312 24.83 -4.20 36.97
CA VAL A 312 25.40 -5.48 36.54
C VAL A 312 26.10 -6.14 37.73
N VAL A 313 25.83 -7.41 37.99
CA VAL A 313 26.49 -8.19 39.03
C VAL A 313 27.72 -8.87 38.44
N ASP A 314 28.87 -8.71 39.09
CA ASP A 314 30.05 -9.51 38.83
C ASP A 314 29.97 -10.83 39.64
N PRO A 315 29.81 -12.00 38.99
CA PRO A 315 29.71 -13.27 39.68
C PRO A 315 30.99 -13.68 40.43
N ALA A 316 32.17 -13.17 40.04
CA ALA A 316 33.42 -13.51 40.70
C ALA A 316 33.59 -12.81 42.05
N SER A 317 33.17 -11.53 42.13
CA SER A 317 33.30 -10.73 43.34
C SER A 317 31.99 -10.59 44.14
N SER A 318 30.86 -11.04 43.58
CA SER A 318 29.50 -10.81 44.13
C SER A 318 29.22 -9.33 44.43
N THR A 319 29.79 -8.44 43.60
CA THR A 319 29.59 -6.99 43.71
C THR A 319 28.75 -6.46 42.54
N VAL A 320 28.13 -5.28 42.72
CA VAL A 320 27.38 -4.61 41.65
C VAL A 320 28.17 -3.42 41.09
N ALA A 321 28.16 -3.30 39.77
CA ALA A 321 28.67 -2.16 39.03
C ALA A 321 27.52 -1.45 38.31
N LEU A 322 27.52 -0.11 38.34
CA LEU A 322 26.54 0.69 37.62
C LEU A 322 27.06 0.92 36.20
N ARG A 323 26.21 0.65 35.20
CA ARG A 323 26.57 0.85 33.80
C ARG A 323 25.46 1.59 33.07
N ASN A 324 25.83 2.63 32.33
CA ASN A 324 24.89 3.37 31.50
C ASN A 324 24.47 2.51 30.31
N VAL A 325 23.20 2.63 29.92
CA VAL A 325 22.61 1.83 28.84
C VAL A 325 21.89 2.71 27.84
N ASP A 326 22.00 2.31 26.57
CA ASP A 326 21.32 2.97 25.46
C ASP A 326 19.94 2.35 25.26
N VAL A 327 18.92 2.97 25.85
CA VAL A 327 17.53 2.53 25.74
C VAL A 327 16.98 2.94 24.38
N VAL A 328 16.60 1.94 23.58
CA VAL A 328 15.96 2.15 22.26
C VAL A 328 14.45 2.12 22.37
N ARG A 329 13.90 1.31 23.28
CA ARG A 329 12.46 1.20 23.48
C ARG A 329 12.12 0.94 24.94
N PHE A 330 11.07 1.60 25.42
CA PHE A 330 10.55 1.44 26.77
C PHE A 330 9.09 0.97 26.70
N ASP A 331 8.82 -0.18 27.31
CA ASP A 331 7.49 -0.73 27.57
C ASP A 331 7.29 -0.86 29.09
N PRO A 332 6.07 -0.65 29.63
CA PRO A 332 5.80 -0.80 31.07
C PRO A 332 6.30 -2.11 31.70
N ALA A 333 6.38 -3.20 30.94
CA ALA A 333 6.89 -4.48 31.44
C ALA A 333 8.40 -4.65 31.19
N LYS A 334 8.92 -4.13 30.07
CA LYS A 334 10.25 -4.47 29.56
C LYS A 334 10.92 -3.32 28.80
N VAL A 335 12.24 -3.31 28.76
CA VAL A 335 13.06 -2.27 28.12
C VAL A 335 14.01 -2.93 27.14
N ALA A 336 14.06 -2.42 25.91
CA ALA A 336 15.01 -2.84 24.90
C ALA A 336 16.21 -1.90 24.88
N VAL A 337 17.39 -2.49 25.02
CA VAL A 337 18.69 -1.83 25.11
C VAL A 337 19.53 -2.21 23.90
N ALA A 338 20.11 -1.23 23.21
CA ALA A 338 21.02 -1.47 22.08
C ALA A 338 22.48 -1.61 22.50
N GLY A 339 22.88 -1.02 23.63
CA GLY A 339 24.26 -1.00 24.08
C GLY A 339 24.40 -0.73 25.57
N GLY A 340 25.58 -1.06 26.10
CA GLY A 340 25.91 -0.87 27.52
C GLY A 340 25.70 -2.09 28.41
N ILE A 341 25.31 -3.24 27.87
CA ILE A 341 25.31 -4.55 28.54
C ILE A 341 25.62 -5.63 27.50
N ASP A 342 26.13 -6.78 27.93
CA ASP A 342 26.43 -7.93 27.06
C ASP A 342 25.51 -9.12 27.34
N VAL A 343 25.34 -9.99 26.34
CA VAL A 343 24.55 -11.22 26.47
C VAL A 343 25.22 -12.15 27.48
N GLY A 344 24.45 -12.67 28.43
CA GLY A 344 24.94 -13.52 29.51
C GLY A 344 25.32 -12.78 30.78
N GLU A 345 25.35 -11.44 30.78
CA GLU A 345 25.54 -10.66 32.01
C GLU A 345 24.32 -10.76 32.93
N ILE A 346 24.56 -10.64 34.25
CA ILE A 346 23.51 -10.73 35.28
C ILE A 346 23.14 -9.32 35.71
N VAL A 347 21.87 -8.93 35.51
CA VAL A 347 21.37 -7.60 35.86
C VAL A 347 20.40 -7.66 37.03
N VAL A 348 20.48 -6.71 37.95
CA VAL A 348 19.57 -6.59 39.10
C VAL A 348 18.21 -6.06 38.68
N THR A 349 17.13 -6.75 39.05
CA THR A 349 15.74 -6.43 38.70
C THR A 349 14.91 -5.91 39.88
N ALA A 350 15.38 -6.08 41.12
CA ALA A 350 14.72 -5.57 42.32
C ALA A 350 15.75 -5.09 43.35
N GLY A 351 15.47 -3.94 43.98
CA GLY A 351 16.39 -3.27 44.90
C GLY A 351 17.30 -2.21 44.27
N VAL A 352 17.10 -1.90 42.98
CA VAL A 352 17.96 -1.01 42.17
C VAL A 352 18.11 0.43 42.70
N GLN A 353 17.16 0.93 43.49
CA GLN A 353 17.18 2.29 44.05
C GLN A 353 18.03 2.41 45.33
N ALA A 354 18.41 1.30 45.94
CA ALA A 354 19.05 1.26 47.25
C ALA A 354 20.46 0.63 47.20
N LEU A 355 21.05 0.53 46.01
CA LEU A 355 22.39 -0.02 45.76
C LEU A 355 23.41 1.09 45.52
N HIS A 356 24.65 0.83 45.92
CA HIS A 356 25.81 1.68 45.66
C HIS A 356 26.88 0.93 44.86
N PRO A 357 27.73 1.62 44.08
CA PRO A 357 28.81 0.97 43.34
C PRO A 357 29.74 0.17 44.26
N GLY A 358 30.06 -1.07 43.87
CA GLY A 358 30.94 -1.96 44.64
C GLY A 358 30.28 -2.65 45.83
N GLN A 359 28.98 -2.47 46.05
CA GLN A 359 28.27 -3.09 47.15
C GLN A 359 28.17 -4.61 46.96
N LYS A 360 28.48 -5.39 48.00
CA LYS A 360 28.28 -6.84 48.01
C LYS A 360 26.79 -7.17 48.05
N VAL A 361 26.37 -8.04 47.14
CA VAL A 361 24.97 -8.47 47.02
C VAL A 361 24.85 -9.97 47.16
N ARG A 362 23.70 -10.42 47.64
CA ARG A 362 23.33 -11.84 47.67
C ARG A 362 22.26 -12.08 46.62
N LEU A 363 22.56 -12.95 45.66
CA LEU A 363 21.64 -13.33 44.60
C LEU A 363 20.46 -14.11 45.19
N ILE A 364 19.25 -13.54 45.11
CA ILE A 364 18.00 -14.23 45.41
C ILE A 364 17.34 -14.58 44.08
N GLY A 365 17.57 -15.82 43.65
CA GLY A 365 16.88 -16.43 42.52
C GLY A 365 17.60 -16.28 41.19
N ALA A 366 18.25 -17.37 40.78
CA ALA A 366 18.37 -17.78 39.39
C ALA A 366 18.22 -19.31 39.38
N ARG A 367 17.04 -19.81 39.05
CA ARG A 367 16.92 -21.13 38.41
C ARG A 367 16.46 -20.87 36.97
N PRO A 368 17.04 -21.61 36.01
CA PRO A 368 16.83 -21.37 34.57
C PRO A 368 15.37 -21.43 34.17
#